data_AF-A0A7J3CTW2-F1
#
_entry.id   AF-A0A7J3CTW2-F1
#
_cell.length_a   1.000
_cell.length_b   1.000
_cell.length_c   1.000
_cell.angle_alpha   90.00
_cell.angle_beta   90.00
_cell.angle_gamma   90.00
#
_symmetry.space_group_name_H-M   'P 1'
#
loop_
_entity.id
_entity.type
_entity.pdbx_description
1 polymer ?
#
loop_
_entity_poly.entity_id
_entity_poly.type
_entity_poly.pdbx_seq_one_letter_code
_entity_poly.pdbx_strand_id
1 'polypeptide(L)'
;MEKSTINYIIFLLIAVLIIGAGFYWIANSMKKENKEQPAKTTKELSQSEKILLEKYNYKEPDKYYIKIQKELDEEKTTNTIVKYGQKNYILMDYGLFQTSLYNDQENNETIYCLKMLDKEEICTKIDNQTSNQTKEYVAITKAEMQVFPNVEEKPLIEYFIKNNILKIESEAKNTTINAINCTNISYSVDYEKINLTSLKKAGFEPANIGVGYFLNYKINECIEPQTKISIIENGEYKTTFYGLIQKKKNYVLEYKLNDEVEPITKPEAKASDNEIIKLIERIKQLNNDLQSCFDSMVTKDRCYMKTALELNEPTLCQAPKNETEQVYCYYQYALRGKSPKYCEYTKDKKDQCYAEYVYLNKEYWLCEKITNQTLKQECLNLNQTKELNQTINQSINITN
;
A
#
# COMPACT_ATOMS: atom_id res chain seq x y z
N MET A 1 41.90 31.63 39.81
CA MET A 1 40.55 32.05 39.35
C MET A 1 40.37 33.50 39.72
N GLU A 2 40.55 34.36 38.74
CA GLU A 2 40.61 35.82 38.91
C GLU A 2 39.23 36.39 39.22
N LYS A 3 39.17 37.45 40.05
CA LYS A 3 37.95 38.21 40.37
C LYS A 3 37.07 38.54 39.14
N SER A 4 37.65 38.59 37.95
CA SER A 4 36.97 38.81 36.67
C SER A 4 35.93 37.72 36.33
N THR A 5 36.22 36.44 36.59
CA THR A 5 35.30 35.33 36.26
C THR A 5 34.09 35.28 37.20
N ILE A 6 34.27 35.66 38.46
CA ILE A 6 33.18 35.72 39.45
C ILE A 6 32.19 36.83 39.09
N ASN A 7 32.68 38.01 38.70
CA ASN A 7 31.82 39.13 38.28
C ASN A 7 31.03 38.82 37.01
N TYR A 8 31.61 38.07 36.07
CA TYR A 8 30.92 37.67 34.85
C TYR A 8 29.78 36.66 35.11
N ILE A 9 30.00 35.70 36.01
CA ILE A 9 28.98 34.72 36.42
C ILE A 9 27.83 35.40 37.16
N ILE A 10 28.12 36.36 38.04
CA ILE A 10 27.10 37.14 38.74
C ILE A 10 26.27 37.97 37.75
N PHE A 11 26.90 38.61 36.77
CA PHE A 11 26.18 39.39 35.74
C PHE A 11 25.27 38.50 34.88
N LEU A 12 25.73 37.31 34.48
CA LEU A 12 24.92 36.34 33.74
C LEU A 12 23.70 35.86 34.54
N LEU A 13 23.87 35.57 35.84
CA LEU A 13 22.77 35.17 36.70
C LEU A 13 21.72 36.29 36.86
N ILE A 14 22.16 37.55 37.00
CA ILE A 14 21.26 38.70 37.07
C ILE A 14 20.51 38.90 35.75
N ALA A 15 21.20 38.76 34.60
CA ALA A 15 20.56 38.86 33.29
C ALA A 15 19.49 37.77 33.07
N VAL A 16 19.76 36.53 33.47
CA VAL A 16 18.81 35.41 33.39
C VAL A 16 17.60 35.65 34.30
N LEU A 17 17.80 36.19 35.50
CA LEU A 17 16.69 36.53 36.41
C LEU A 17 15.81 37.68 35.88
N ILE A 18 16.42 38.71 35.27
CA ILE A 18 15.66 39.83 34.67
C ILE A 18 14.85 39.35 33.46
N ILE A 19 15.45 38.52 32.59
CA ILE A 19 14.77 37.93 31.44
C ILE A 19 13.64 36.99 31.91
N GLY A 20 13.91 36.15 32.91
CA GLY A 20 12.90 35.26 33.51
C GLY A 20 11.73 36.00 34.14
N ALA A 21 11.98 37.10 34.86
CA ALA A 21 10.94 37.93 35.44
C ALA A 21 10.11 38.65 34.37
N GLY A 22 10.74 39.11 33.28
CA GLY A 22 10.05 39.70 32.13
C GLY A 22 9.12 38.70 31.44
N PHE A 23 9.59 37.47 31.17
CA PHE A 23 8.76 36.41 30.61
C PHE A 23 7.63 35.97 31.55
N TYR A 24 7.88 35.92 32.86
CA TYR A 24 6.84 35.61 33.84
C TYR A 24 5.73 36.66 33.84
N TRP A 25 6.07 37.95 33.74
CA TRP A 25 5.09 39.03 33.74
C TRP A 25 4.27 39.07 32.43
N ILE A 26 4.91 38.82 31.28
CA ILE A 26 4.24 38.70 29.97
C ILE A 26 3.33 37.46 29.93
N ALA A 27 3.77 36.32 30.48
CA ALA A 27 2.95 35.11 30.57
C ALA A 27 1.74 35.30 31.49
N ASN A 28 1.87 36.10 32.56
CA ASN A 28 0.78 36.37 33.49
C ASN A 28 -0.19 37.45 32.96
N SER A 29 0.27 38.38 32.13
CA SER A 29 -0.60 39.39 31.50
C SER A 29 -1.50 38.79 30.41
N MET A 30 -1.05 37.76 29.70
CA MET A 30 -1.88 37.00 28.75
C MET A 30 -2.94 36.11 29.43
N LYS A 31 -2.84 35.86 30.74
CA LYS A 31 -3.81 35.05 31.50
C LYS A 31 -5.05 35.83 31.94
N LYS A 32 -5.08 37.16 31.73
CA LYS A 32 -6.16 38.06 32.18
C LYS A 32 -7.01 38.66 31.05
N GLU A 33 -6.84 38.24 29.80
CA GLU A 33 -7.84 38.54 28.78
C GLU A 33 -9.16 37.83 29.10
N ASN A 34 -10.22 38.64 29.08
CA ASN A 34 -11.58 38.33 29.48
C ASN A 34 -12.03 36.92 29.08
N LYS A 35 -12.37 36.11 30.09
CA LYS A 35 -13.28 34.97 29.94
C LYS A 35 -14.71 35.47 29.69
N GLU A 36 -14.92 36.30 28.68
CA GLU A 36 -16.22 36.30 28.03
C GLU A 36 -16.34 34.93 27.39
N GLN A 37 -17.01 34.01 28.11
CA GLN A 37 -17.42 32.75 27.52
C GLN A 37 -18.21 33.12 26.28
N PRO A 38 -17.72 32.81 25.06
CA PRO A 38 -18.47 33.10 23.87
C PRO A 38 -19.83 32.44 24.03
N ALA A 39 -20.90 33.23 23.87
CA ALA A 39 -22.26 32.77 23.99
C ALA A 39 -22.37 31.45 23.23
N LYS A 40 -22.69 30.37 23.96
CA LYS A 40 -22.65 28.99 23.47
C LYS A 40 -23.81 28.79 22.49
N THR A 41 -23.71 29.34 21.30
CA THR A 41 -24.63 29.06 20.20
C THR A 41 -24.44 27.60 19.82
N THR A 42 -25.40 26.78 20.21
CA THR A 42 -25.41 25.36 19.87
C THR A 42 -25.90 25.28 18.43
N LYS A 43 -24.97 25.36 17.47
CA LYS A 43 -25.27 25.13 16.06
C LYS A 43 -25.93 23.76 15.93
N GLU A 44 -27.16 23.70 15.42
CA GLU A 44 -27.80 22.43 15.12
C GLU A 44 -27.04 21.73 13.98
N LEU A 45 -26.73 20.45 14.16
CA LEU A 45 -26.06 19.65 13.14
C LEU A 45 -27.02 19.33 12.00
N SER A 46 -26.56 19.51 10.77
CA SER A 46 -27.19 19.02 9.55
C SER A 46 -27.31 17.49 9.55
N GLN A 47 -28.18 16.96 8.69
CA GLN A 47 -28.35 15.52 8.55
C GLN A 47 -27.05 14.80 8.14
N SER A 48 -26.27 15.37 7.21
CA SER A 48 -24.98 14.81 6.79
C SER A 48 -23.96 14.81 7.93
N GLU A 49 -23.88 15.88 8.74
CA GLU A 49 -23.02 15.93 9.93
C GLU A 49 -23.43 14.86 10.97
N LYS A 50 -24.74 14.66 11.19
CA LYS A 50 -25.26 13.61 12.09
C LYS A 50 -24.87 12.21 11.60
N ILE A 51 -25.08 11.89 10.33
CA ILE A 51 -24.72 10.59 9.74
C ILE A 51 -23.21 10.35 9.84
N LEU A 52 -22.40 11.36 9.52
CA LEU A 52 -20.94 11.27 9.62
C LEU A 52 -20.50 11.00 11.07
N LEU A 53 -21.08 11.66 12.07
CA LEU A 53 -20.75 11.42 13.48
C LEU A 53 -21.27 10.09 14.00
N GLU A 54 -22.43 9.63 13.51
CA GLU A 54 -22.98 8.31 13.84
C GLU A 54 -22.09 7.17 13.41
N LYS A 55 -21.37 7.32 12.29
CA LYS A 55 -20.37 6.35 11.83
C LYS A 55 -19.35 6.04 12.93
N TYR A 56 -18.84 7.06 13.63
CA TYR A 56 -17.87 6.88 14.72
C TYR A 56 -18.47 6.36 16.04
N ASN A 57 -19.79 6.13 16.12
CA ASN A 57 -20.38 5.41 17.25
C ASN A 57 -20.44 3.89 17.01
N TYR A 58 -20.11 3.44 15.80
CA TYR A 58 -20.20 2.04 15.46
C TYR A 58 -19.13 1.24 16.19
N LYS A 59 -19.56 0.21 16.92
CA LYS A 59 -18.67 -0.73 17.56
C LYS A 59 -18.24 -1.78 16.54
N GLU A 60 -16.95 -1.83 16.25
CA GLU A 60 -16.33 -2.86 15.43
C GLU A 60 -16.76 -4.27 15.88
N PRO A 61 -17.21 -5.15 14.95
CA PRO A 61 -17.61 -6.50 15.28
C PRO A 61 -16.39 -7.38 15.58
N ASP A 62 -16.56 -8.37 16.47
CA ASP A 62 -15.48 -9.30 16.84
C ASP A 62 -15.05 -10.22 15.69
N LYS A 63 -15.90 -10.38 14.67
CA LYS A 63 -15.59 -11.16 13.46
C LYS A 63 -16.05 -10.43 12.20
N TYR A 64 -15.14 -10.23 11.26
CA TYR A 64 -15.48 -9.74 9.92
C TYR A 64 -14.46 -10.18 8.87
N TYR A 65 -14.92 -10.22 7.62
CA TYR A 65 -14.12 -10.31 6.41
C TYR A 65 -14.49 -9.12 5.54
N ILE A 66 -13.51 -8.38 5.02
CA ILE A 66 -13.75 -7.28 4.08
C ILE A 66 -12.69 -7.33 2.99
N LYS A 67 -13.14 -7.31 1.74
CA LYS A 67 -12.29 -7.19 0.56
C LYS A 67 -12.48 -5.80 -0.07
N ILE A 68 -11.43 -5.02 -0.12
CA ILE A 68 -11.43 -3.63 -0.60
C ILE A 68 -10.51 -3.53 -1.82
N GLN A 69 -11.01 -2.99 -2.93
CA GLN A 69 -10.16 -2.53 -4.02
C GLN A 69 -9.86 -1.05 -3.81
N LYS A 70 -8.59 -0.69 -3.84
CA LYS A 70 -8.14 0.69 -3.86
C LYS A 70 -7.66 1.05 -5.24
N GLU A 71 -7.99 2.25 -5.68
CA GLU A 71 -7.47 2.87 -6.89
C GLU A 71 -6.78 4.16 -6.47
N LEU A 72 -5.47 4.23 -6.67
CA LEU A 72 -4.70 5.47 -6.55
C LEU A 72 -4.27 5.88 -7.96
N ASP A 73 -4.90 6.95 -8.45
CA ASP A 73 -4.83 7.38 -9.84
C ASP A 73 -5.28 6.28 -10.83
N GLU A 74 -4.37 5.46 -11.35
CA GLU A 74 -4.68 4.30 -12.20
C GLU A 74 -4.22 2.95 -11.62
N GLU A 75 -3.52 2.98 -10.50
CA GLU A 75 -3.00 1.78 -9.86
C GLU A 75 -4.07 1.16 -8.98
N LYS A 76 -4.26 -0.16 -9.13
CA LYS A 76 -5.23 -0.91 -8.34
C LYS A 76 -4.52 -1.82 -7.37
N THR A 77 -4.91 -1.73 -6.11
CA THR A 77 -4.51 -2.70 -5.08
C THR A 77 -5.74 -3.34 -4.49
N THR A 78 -5.60 -4.57 -4.00
CA THR A 78 -6.70 -5.27 -3.31
C THR A 78 -6.26 -5.61 -1.90
N ASN A 79 -7.02 -5.16 -0.91
CA ASN A 79 -6.82 -5.50 0.48
C ASN A 79 -7.88 -6.51 0.90
N THR A 80 -7.48 -7.62 1.49
CA THR A 80 -8.38 -8.57 2.16
C THR A 80 -8.09 -8.51 3.65
N ILE A 81 -9.07 -8.12 4.45
CA ILE A 81 -8.92 -7.88 5.89
C ILE A 81 -9.86 -8.84 6.61
N VAL A 82 -9.32 -9.58 7.56
CA VAL A 82 -10.06 -10.57 8.35
C VAL A 82 -9.80 -10.33 9.82
N LYS A 83 -10.85 -10.24 10.60
CA LYS A 83 -10.80 -10.28 12.07
C LYS A 83 -11.57 -11.49 12.55
N TYR A 84 -10.98 -12.23 13.47
CA TYR A 84 -11.59 -13.39 14.11
C TYR A 84 -11.25 -13.39 15.60
N GLY A 85 -12.07 -12.70 16.40
CA GLY A 85 -11.81 -12.46 17.82
C GLY A 85 -10.57 -11.58 18.03
N GLN A 86 -9.57 -12.11 18.73
CA GLN A 86 -8.29 -11.45 19.01
C GLN A 86 -7.25 -11.58 17.88
N LYS A 87 -7.63 -12.25 16.79
CA LYS A 87 -6.76 -12.49 15.63
C LYS A 87 -7.16 -11.58 14.48
N ASN A 88 -6.17 -10.94 13.88
CA ASN A 88 -6.34 -10.06 12.73
C ASN A 88 -5.41 -10.51 11.62
N TYR A 89 -5.87 -10.43 10.38
CA TYR A 89 -5.10 -10.73 9.19
C TYR A 89 -5.41 -9.70 8.12
N ILE A 90 -4.38 -9.24 7.42
CA ILE A 90 -4.53 -8.47 6.19
C ILE A 90 -3.64 -9.08 5.13
N LEU A 91 -4.16 -9.17 3.90
CA LEU A 91 -3.42 -9.44 2.69
C LEU A 91 -3.59 -8.24 1.77
N MET A 92 -2.48 -7.61 1.38
CA MET A 92 -2.45 -6.53 0.41
C MET A 92 -1.82 -7.06 -0.87
N ASP A 93 -2.57 -6.95 -1.97
CA ASP A 93 -2.13 -7.33 -3.31
C ASP A 93 -1.87 -6.08 -4.14
N TYR A 94 -0.59 -5.87 -4.47
CA TYR A 94 -0.13 -4.75 -5.30
C TYR A 94 0.07 -5.18 -6.76
N GLY A 95 -0.41 -6.36 -7.16
CA GLY A 95 -0.18 -6.98 -8.46
C GLY A 95 1.20 -7.64 -8.54
N LEU A 96 2.28 -6.89 -8.34
CA LEU A 96 3.65 -7.41 -8.49
C LEU A 96 4.15 -8.21 -7.28
N PHE A 97 3.65 -7.84 -6.11
CA PHE A 97 3.95 -8.47 -4.85
C PHE A 97 2.74 -8.40 -3.94
N GLN A 98 2.73 -9.30 -2.96
CA GLN A 98 1.75 -9.35 -1.90
C GLN A 98 2.46 -9.19 -0.56
N THR A 99 1.83 -8.47 0.36
CA THR A 99 2.23 -8.45 1.76
C THR A 99 1.09 -8.98 2.60
N SER A 100 1.40 -9.71 3.66
CA SER A 100 0.40 -10.07 4.64
C SER A 100 0.89 -9.86 6.06
N LEU A 101 -0.04 -9.54 6.96
CA LEU A 101 0.26 -9.34 8.36
C LEU A 101 -0.77 -10.10 9.19
N TYR A 102 -0.30 -11.09 9.93
CA TYR A 102 -1.07 -11.82 10.94
C TYR A 102 -0.73 -11.25 12.32
N ASN A 103 -1.75 -10.92 13.11
CA ASN A 103 -1.59 -10.40 14.47
C ASN A 103 -2.52 -11.14 15.43
N ASP A 104 -1.94 -11.82 16.41
CA ASP A 104 -2.63 -12.54 17.47
C ASP A 104 -2.40 -11.81 18.81
N GLN A 105 -3.42 -11.07 19.24
CA GLN A 105 -3.34 -10.25 20.45
C GLN A 105 -3.30 -11.09 21.73
N GLU A 106 -3.91 -12.28 21.72
CA GLU A 106 -3.92 -13.20 22.86
C GLU A 106 -2.51 -13.73 23.14
N ASN A 107 -1.77 -14.08 22.07
CA ASN A 107 -0.42 -14.62 22.16
C ASN A 107 0.69 -13.57 22.02
N ASN A 108 0.34 -12.28 21.89
CA ASN A 108 1.25 -11.18 21.58
C ASN A 108 2.22 -11.51 20.43
N GLU A 109 1.67 -12.05 19.34
CA GLU A 109 2.43 -12.53 18.20
C GLU A 109 2.03 -11.79 16.94
N THR A 110 3.03 -11.28 16.22
CA THR A 110 2.83 -10.66 14.91
C THR A 110 3.75 -11.33 13.90
N ILE A 111 3.20 -11.75 12.76
CA ILE A 111 3.94 -12.35 11.65
C ILE A 111 3.69 -11.50 10.41
N TYR A 112 4.79 -11.09 9.78
CA TYR A 112 4.76 -10.35 8.53
C TYR A 112 5.29 -11.23 7.41
N CYS A 113 4.55 -11.32 6.33
CA CYS A 113 4.89 -12.10 5.17
C CYS A 113 4.98 -11.23 3.92
N LEU A 114 5.85 -11.64 3.01
CA LEU A 114 6.02 -11.00 1.72
C LEU A 114 6.16 -12.07 0.64
N LYS A 115 5.46 -11.88 -0.47
CA LYS A 115 5.49 -12.77 -1.62
C LYS A 115 5.63 -11.97 -2.91
N MET A 116 6.65 -12.27 -3.70
CA MET A 116 6.71 -11.83 -5.10
C MET A 116 5.95 -12.83 -5.98
N LEU A 117 5.35 -12.40 -7.08
CA LEU A 117 4.53 -13.25 -7.96
C LEU A 117 5.15 -14.62 -8.33
N ASP A 118 6.47 -14.70 -8.50
CA ASP A 118 7.20 -15.90 -8.92
C ASP A 118 8.08 -16.53 -7.83
N LYS A 119 7.98 -16.03 -6.58
CA LYS A 119 8.76 -16.53 -5.45
C LYS A 119 7.84 -17.11 -4.38
N GLU A 120 8.41 -17.98 -3.56
CA GLU A 120 7.73 -18.46 -2.36
C GLU A 120 7.49 -17.29 -1.41
N GLU A 121 6.38 -17.38 -0.67
CA GLU A 121 6.11 -16.44 0.42
C GLU A 121 7.15 -16.65 1.52
N ILE A 122 7.77 -15.57 1.96
CA ILE A 122 8.66 -15.57 3.11
C ILE A 122 8.00 -14.82 4.26
N CYS A 123 8.05 -15.40 5.45
CA CYS A 123 7.40 -14.86 6.65
C CYS A 123 8.41 -14.75 7.79
N THR A 124 8.38 -13.63 8.51
CA THR A 124 9.18 -13.40 9.72
C THR A 124 8.29 -13.06 10.91
N LYS A 125 8.72 -13.43 12.11
CA LYS A 125 8.09 -12.99 13.36
C LYS A 125 8.58 -11.59 13.70
N ILE A 126 7.67 -10.73 14.12
CA ILE A 126 7.98 -9.36 14.56
C ILE A 126 8.17 -9.35 16.06
N ASP A 127 9.36 -8.95 16.50
CA ASP A 127 9.75 -8.83 17.90
C ASP A 127 10.67 -7.63 18.14
N ASN A 128 11.29 -7.57 19.32
CA ASN A 128 12.18 -6.47 19.69
C ASN A 128 13.47 -6.45 18.87
N GLN A 129 13.95 -7.59 18.37
CA GLN A 129 15.17 -7.73 17.56
C GLN A 129 14.93 -7.40 16.08
N THR A 130 13.67 -7.44 15.61
CA THR A 130 13.31 -7.01 14.26
C THR A 130 13.79 -5.58 13.99
N SER A 131 14.38 -5.37 12.81
CA SER A 131 14.88 -4.08 12.37
C SER A 131 13.77 -3.01 12.33
N ASN A 132 14.21 -1.75 12.47
CA ASN A 132 13.29 -0.61 12.37
C ASN A 132 12.63 -0.52 10.99
N GLN A 133 13.34 -0.92 9.93
CA GLN A 133 12.81 -0.92 8.57
C GLN A 133 11.62 -1.89 8.45
N THR A 134 11.75 -3.13 8.91
CA THR A 134 10.63 -4.08 8.88
C THR A 134 9.48 -3.60 9.76
N LYS A 135 9.76 -3.04 10.95
CA LYS A 135 8.74 -2.46 11.84
C LYS A 135 7.96 -1.31 11.21
N GLU A 136 8.62 -0.46 10.42
CA GLU A 136 7.96 0.62 9.68
C GLU A 136 6.96 0.08 8.65
N TYR A 137 7.35 -0.94 7.87
CA TYR A 137 6.45 -1.60 6.93
C TYR A 137 5.26 -2.27 7.63
N VAL A 138 5.52 -2.95 8.75
CA VAL A 138 4.46 -3.53 9.59
C VAL A 138 3.49 -2.47 10.09
N ALA A 139 3.98 -1.30 10.51
CA ALA A 139 3.13 -0.20 10.95
C ALA A 139 2.24 0.33 9.81
N ILE A 140 2.79 0.48 8.60
CA ILE A 140 2.04 0.87 7.40
C ILE A 140 0.96 -0.17 7.08
N THR A 141 1.32 -1.47 7.02
CA THR A 141 0.36 -2.55 6.75
C THR A 141 -0.70 -2.68 7.85
N LYS A 142 -0.34 -2.42 9.11
CA LYS A 142 -1.28 -2.42 10.24
C LYS A 142 -2.27 -1.25 10.16
N ALA A 143 -1.84 -0.07 9.73
CA ALA A 143 -2.74 1.06 9.50
C ALA A 143 -3.82 0.71 8.46
N GLU A 144 -3.48 -0.14 7.49
CA GLU A 144 -4.42 -0.59 6.45
C GLU A 144 -5.46 -1.61 6.94
N MET A 145 -5.34 -2.12 8.17
CA MET A 145 -6.36 -2.96 8.81
C MET A 145 -7.57 -2.15 9.32
N GLN A 146 -7.43 -0.83 9.48
CA GLN A 146 -8.48 0.03 10.02
C GLN A 146 -9.56 0.29 8.97
N VAL A 147 -10.56 -0.60 8.91
CA VAL A 147 -11.73 -0.44 8.02
C VAL A 147 -12.88 0.27 8.73
N PHE A 148 -13.01 0.03 10.03
CA PHE A 148 -14.02 0.66 10.86
C PHE A 148 -13.49 1.98 11.42
N PRO A 149 -14.36 3.00 11.55
CA PRO A 149 -14.00 4.26 12.20
C PRO A 149 -13.55 3.99 13.64
N ASN A 150 -12.46 4.61 14.08
CA ASN A 150 -12.05 4.52 15.47
C ASN A 150 -12.95 5.43 16.31
N VAL A 151 -13.65 4.88 17.31
CA VAL A 151 -14.55 5.65 18.19
C VAL A 151 -13.82 6.82 18.87
N GLU A 152 -12.52 6.67 19.13
CA GLU A 152 -11.66 7.71 19.71
C GLU A 152 -11.46 8.92 18.78
N GLU A 153 -11.71 8.78 17.48
CA GLU A 153 -11.64 9.88 16.51
C GLU A 153 -12.91 10.74 16.48
N LYS A 154 -14.01 10.31 17.12
CA LYS A 154 -15.28 11.08 17.13
C LYS A 154 -15.12 12.51 17.64
N PRO A 155 -14.46 12.78 18.80
CA PRO A 155 -14.31 14.14 19.33
C PRO A 155 -13.53 15.05 18.37
N LEU A 156 -12.62 14.47 17.59
CA LEU A 156 -11.88 15.19 16.56
C LEU A 156 -12.80 15.62 15.41
N ILE A 157 -13.63 14.71 14.90
CA ILE A 157 -14.57 15.04 13.83
C ILE A 157 -15.60 16.08 14.29
N GLU A 158 -16.08 15.98 15.53
CA GLU A 158 -16.93 17.01 16.17
C GLU A 158 -16.20 18.36 16.24
N TYR A 159 -14.92 18.36 16.59
CA TYR A 159 -14.08 19.56 16.59
C TYR A 159 -13.95 20.15 15.18
N PHE A 160 -13.73 19.32 14.15
CA PHE A 160 -13.62 19.81 12.77
C PHE A 160 -14.91 20.44 12.26
N ILE A 161 -16.06 19.82 12.55
CA ILE A 161 -17.37 20.36 12.21
C ILE A 161 -17.61 21.70 12.93
N LYS A 162 -17.37 21.75 14.24
CA LYS A 162 -17.61 22.93 15.08
C LYS A 162 -16.80 24.16 14.64
N ASN A 163 -15.59 23.94 14.12
CA ASN A 163 -14.68 25.02 13.74
C ASN A 163 -14.64 25.27 12.22
N ASN A 164 -15.60 24.73 11.45
CA ASN A 164 -15.66 24.85 9.98
C ASN A 164 -14.36 24.42 9.27
N ILE A 165 -13.64 23.46 9.86
CA ILE A 165 -12.51 22.76 9.24
C ILE A 165 -13.07 21.68 8.31
N LEU A 166 -14.08 20.95 8.77
CA LEU A 166 -14.86 20.03 7.93
C LEU A 166 -16.12 20.73 7.45
N LYS A 167 -16.36 20.71 6.14
CA LYS A 167 -17.54 21.32 5.50
C LYS A 167 -18.29 20.28 4.69
N ILE A 168 -19.60 20.16 4.93
CA ILE A 168 -20.49 19.36 4.07
C ILE A 168 -20.63 20.05 2.71
N GLU A 169 -20.34 19.32 1.63
CA GLU A 169 -20.44 19.80 0.25
C GLU A 169 -21.80 19.44 -0.39
N SER A 170 -22.45 18.37 0.09
CA SER A 170 -23.80 18.00 -0.36
C SER A 170 -24.66 17.41 0.76
N GLU A 171 -25.97 17.61 0.66
CA GLU A 171 -26.92 16.92 1.54
C GLU A 171 -26.86 15.40 1.34
N ALA A 172 -27.22 14.67 2.41
CA ALA A 172 -27.19 13.23 2.44
C ALA A 172 -28.23 12.64 1.47
N LYS A 173 -27.81 11.72 0.60
CA LYS A 173 -28.69 11.11 -0.41
C LYS A 173 -28.61 9.59 -0.34
N ASN A 174 -29.76 8.94 -0.14
CA ASN A 174 -29.83 7.49 -0.23
C ASN A 174 -29.57 7.03 -1.67
N THR A 175 -28.75 6.00 -1.82
CA THR A 175 -28.38 5.40 -3.10
C THR A 175 -28.15 3.89 -2.91
N THR A 176 -28.00 3.17 -4.00
CA THR A 176 -27.68 1.74 -4.00
C THR A 176 -26.43 1.52 -4.81
N ILE A 177 -25.45 0.83 -4.24
CA ILE A 177 -24.17 0.52 -4.87
C ILE A 177 -23.93 -0.97 -4.71
N ASN A 178 -23.76 -1.70 -5.82
CA ASN A 178 -23.59 -3.16 -5.82
C ASN A 178 -24.66 -3.89 -4.98
N ALA A 179 -25.93 -3.50 -5.16
CA ALA A 179 -27.09 -3.98 -4.40
C ALA A 179 -27.09 -3.67 -2.89
N ILE A 180 -26.17 -2.85 -2.40
CA ILE A 180 -26.12 -2.40 -1.00
C ILE A 180 -26.71 -1.00 -0.91
N ASN A 181 -27.72 -0.82 -0.05
CA ASN A 181 -28.32 0.47 0.22
C ASN A 181 -27.43 1.27 1.17
N CYS A 182 -27.04 2.47 0.78
CA CYS A 182 -26.18 3.34 1.56
C CYS A 182 -26.59 4.81 1.45
N THR A 183 -26.14 5.63 2.38
CA THR A 183 -26.36 7.07 2.34
C THR A 183 -25.08 7.76 1.90
N ASN A 184 -25.14 8.39 0.73
CA ASN A 184 -24.03 9.13 0.16
C ASN A 184 -23.92 10.50 0.82
N ILE A 185 -22.72 10.83 1.31
CA ILE A 185 -22.37 12.13 1.86
C ILE A 185 -21.10 12.65 1.18
N SER A 186 -21.01 13.95 1.00
CA SER A 186 -19.82 14.62 0.47
C SER A 186 -19.40 15.72 1.42
N TYR A 187 -18.11 15.77 1.74
CA TYR A 187 -17.53 16.78 2.60
C TYR A 187 -16.08 17.09 2.22
N SER A 188 -15.58 18.23 2.66
CA SER A 188 -14.19 18.62 2.53
C SER A 188 -13.57 18.88 3.89
N VAL A 189 -12.26 18.64 4.01
CA VAL A 189 -11.45 18.95 5.20
C VAL A 189 -10.36 19.94 4.78
N ASP A 190 -10.45 21.13 5.36
CA ASP A 190 -9.52 22.23 5.14
C ASP A 190 -8.44 22.23 6.23
N TYR A 191 -7.37 21.47 5.97
CA TYR A 191 -6.25 21.33 6.90
C TYR A 191 -5.51 22.65 7.16
N GLU A 192 -5.65 23.67 6.33
CA GLU A 192 -5.03 24.99 6.54
C GLU A 192 -5.63 25.74 7.74
N LYS A 193 -6.88 25.41 8.09
CA LYS A 193 -7.55 25.95 9.29
C LYS A 193 -7.13 25.27 10.58
N ILE A 194 -6.34 24.19 10.50
CA ILE A 194 -5.91 23.45 11.69
C ILE A 194 -4.56 23.98 12.15
N ASN A 195 -4.56 24.70 13.28
CA ASN A 195 -3.30 25.08 13.92
C ASN A 195 -2.72 23.90 14.75
N LEU A 196 -1.42 23.98 15.06
CA LEU A 196 -0.71 22.96 15.85
C LEU A 196 -1.36 22.68 17.22
N THR A 197 -1.95 23.70 17.84
CA THR A 197 -2.64 23.54 19.13
C THR A 197 -3.90 22.70 18.98
N SER A 198 -4.65 22.90 17.90
CA SER A 198 -5.85 22.13 17.55
C SER A 198 -5.50 20.69 17.19
N LEU A 199 -4.41 20.45 16.46
CA LEU A 199 -3.90 19.09 16.19
C LEU A 199 -3.55 18.35 17.48
N LYS A 200 -2.81 19.00 18.38
CA LYS A 200 -2.44 18.39 19.65
C LYS A 200 -3.67 18.08 20.52
N LYS A 201 -4.66 18.97 20.54
CA LYS A 201 -5.95 18.73 21.22
C LYS A 201 -6.74 17.59 20.59
N ALA A 202 -6.56 17.37 19.29
CA ALA A 202 -7.13 16.27 18.54
C ALA A 202 -6.36 14.94 18.70
N GLY A 203 -5.29 14.91 19.50
CA GLY A 203 -4.47 13.71 19.71
C GLY A 203 -3.41 13.47 18.63
N PHE A 204 -3.23 14.39 17.69
CA PHE A 204 -2.15 14.28 16.71
C PHE A 204 -0.87 14.93 17.22
N GLU A 205 0.23 14.20 17.10
CA GLU A 205 1.55 14.80 17.20
C GLU A 205 1.89 15.55 15.91
N PRO A 206 2.38 16.80 15.97
CA PRO A 206 2.82 17.56 14.80
C PRO A 206 3.87 16.85 13.93
N ALA A 207 4.62 15.90 14.51
CA ALA A 207 5.61 15.10 13.81
C ALA A 207 4.98 13.94 13.00
N ASN A 208 3.68 13.67 13.18
CA ASN A 208 3.02 12.60 12.45
C ASN A 208 2.85 13.03 10.99
N ILE A 209 3.67 12.40 10.15
CA ILE A 209 3.92 12.73 8.74
C ILE A 209 2.62 13.07 8.02
N GLY A 210 1.55 12.28 8.17
CA GLY A 210 0.29 12.44 7.43
C GLY A 210 -0.37 13.82 7.45
N VAL A 211 -0.23 14.63 8.50
CA VAL A 211 -0.92 15.93 8.57
C VAL A 211 -0.33 16.97 7.60
N GLY A 212 0.94 16.83 7.23
CA GLY A 212 1.62 17.75 6.31
C GLY A 212 1.42 17.45 4.82
N TYR A 213 0.81 16.31 4.46
CA TYR A 213 0.78 15.85 3.06
C TYR A 213 -0.53 16.13 2.35
N PHE A 214 -1.62 16.38 3.07
CA PHE A 214 -2.95 16.47 2.48
C PHE A 214 -3.53 17.87 2.68
N LEU A 215 -3.63 18.64 1.60
CA LEU A 215 -4.38 19.90 1.58
C LEU A 215 -5.71 19.68 0.89
N ASN A 216 -6.76 20.33 1.43
CA ASN A 216 -8.08 20.41 0.81
C ASN A 216 -8.66 19.05 0.42
N TYR A 217 -8.79 18.15 1.40
CA TYR A 217 -9.23 16.79 1.12
C TYR A 217 -10.74 16.77 0.90
N LYS A 218 -11.20 16.40 -0.30
CA LYS A 218 -12.62 16.19 -0.60
C LYS A 218 -12.93 14.71 -0.56
N ILE A 219 -13.91 14.33 0.23
CA ILE A 219 -14.34 12.95 0.42
C ILE A 219 -15.81 12.85 0.01
N ASN A 220 -16.11 11.89 -0.86
CA ASN A 220 -17.46 11.45 -1.17
C ASN A 220 -17.58 9.99 -0.80
N GLU A 221 -18.34 9.68 0.24
CA GLU A 221 -18.47 8.33 0.77
C GLU A 221 -19.93 7.88 0.87
N CYS A 222 -20.16 6.58 0.63
CA CYS A 222 -21.46 5.96 0.79
C CYS A 222 -21.47 5.05 2.02
N ILE A 223 -22.13 5.50 3.09
CA ILE A 223 -22.12 4.83 4.39
C ILE A 223 -23.31 3.87 4.47
N GLU A 224 -23.04 2.59 4.70
CA GLU A 224 -24.08 1.57 4.88
C GLU A 224 -24.74 1.72 6.27
N PRO A 225 -26.07 1.85 6.39
CA PRO A 225 -26.69 2.27 7.65
C PRO A 225 -26.52 1.32 8.83
N GLN A 226 -26.34 0.01 8.58
CA GLN A 226 -26.32 -1.02 9.62
C GLN A 226 -24.93 -1.19 10.23
N THR A 227 -23.92 -1.30 9.38
CA THR A 227 -22.51 -1.56 9.70
C THR A 227 -21.68 -0.29 9.78
N LYS A 228 -22.22 0.83 9.25
CA LYS A 228 -21.53 2.12 9.12
C LYS A 228 -20.22 2.05 8.31
N ILE A 229 -20.00 0.98 7.55
CA ILE A 229 -18.87 0.84 6.64
C ILE A 229 -19.10 1.77 5.43
N SER A 230 -18.03 2.39 4.96
CA SER A 230 -18.01 3.14 3.70
C SER A 230 -17.86 2.16 2.54
N ILE A 231 -18.96 1.88 1.83
CA ILE A 231 -18.98 0.93 0.70
C ILE A 231 -18.15 1.45 -0.47
N ILE A 232 -18.23 2.76 -0.71
CA ILE A 232 -17.36 3.49 -1.62
C ILE A 232 -16.87 4.73 -0.90
N GLU A 233 -15.59 5.03 -1.06
CA GLU A 233 -14.97 6.29 -0.65
C GLU A 233 -14.18 6.84 -1.84
N ASN A 234 -14.57 7.99 -2.37
CA ASN A 234 -13.79 8.72 -3.37
C ASN A 234 -13.18 9.93 -2.69
N GLY A 235 -11.85 9.98 -2.65
CA GLY A 235 -11.07 11.08 -2.11
C GLY A 235 -10.31 11.82 -3.21
N GLU A 236 -10.32 13.15 -3.16
CA GLU A 236 -9.42 14.00 -3.95
C GLU A 236 -8.62 14.86 -2.98
N TYR A 237 -7.29 14.76 -3.01
CA TYR A 237 -6.40 15.59 -2.19
C TYR A 237 -5.30 16.21 -3.02
N LYS A 238 -4.83 17.37 -2.57
CA LYS A 238 -3.64 18.01 -3.11
C LYS A 238 -2.44 17.68 -2.22
N THR A 239 -1.38 17.15 -2.82
CA THR A 239 -0.13 16.91 -2.08
C THR A 239 0.70 18.17 -1.97
N THR A 240 1.37 18.37 -0.83
CA THR A 240 2.24 19.54 -0.59
C THR A 240 3.52 19.54 -1.41
N PHE A 241 4.04 18.36 -1.76
CA PHE A 241 5.34 18.23 -2.45
C PHE A 241 5.30 18.61 -3.92
N TYR A 242 4.20 18.35 -4.61
CA TYR A 242 4.11 18.57 -6.06
C TYR A 242 2.90 19.43 -6.47
N GLY A 243 2.01 19.75 -5.53
CA GLY A 243 0.75 20.42 -5.84
C GLY A 243 -0.18 19.61 -6.74
N LEU A 244 0.14 18.35 -7.00
CA LEU A 244 -0.65 17.43 -7.81
C LEU A 244 -1.89 17.02 -7.04
N ILE A 245 -3.02 17.01 -7.74
CA ILE A 245 -4.27 16.46 -7.24
C ILE A 245 -4.20 14.95 -7.47
N GLN A 246 -4.18 14.18 -6.39
CA GLN A 246 -4.30 12.73 -6.44
C GLN A 246 -5.74 12.32 -6.22
N LYS A 247 -6.15 11.28 -6.94
CA LYS A 247 -7.48 10.68 -6.79
C LYS A 247 -7.34 9.32 -6.16
N LYS A 248 -7.94 9.15 -4.99
CA LYS A 248 -8.05 7.88 -4.29
C LYS A 248 -9.48 7.41 -4.37
N LYS A 249 -9.69 6.13 -4.68
CA LYS A 249 -11.01 5.51 -4.57
C LYS A 249 -10.87 4.18 -3.85
N ASN A 250 -11.71 3.94 -2.85
CA ASN A 250 -11.83 2.64 -2.20
C ASN A 250 -13.22 2.08 -2.49
N TYR A 251 -13.27 0.80 -2.84
CA TYR A 251 -14.50 0.09 -3.14
C TYR A 251 -14.53 -1.21 -2.32
N VAL A 252 -15.54 -1.38 -1.47
CA VAL A 252 -15.80 -2.67 -0.84
C VAL A 252 -16.36 -3.61 -1.90
N LEU A 253 -15.60 -4.65 -2.23
CA LEU A 253 -15.97 -5.67 -3.20
C LEU A 253 -16.86 -6.74 -2.56
N GLU A 254 -16.57 -7.09 -1.31
CA GLU A 254 -17.22 -8.15 -0.54
C GLU A 254 -17.02 -7.88 0.95
N TYR A 255 -18.04 -8.15 1.77
CA TYR A 255 -17.85 -8.25 3.22
C TYR A 255 -18.77 -9.32 3.81
N LYS A 256 -18.31 -9.91 4.93
CA LYS A 256 -19.03 -10.89 5.74
C LYS A 256 -18.86 -10.52 7.21
N LEU A 257 -19.86 -10.81 8.03
CA LEU A 257 -19.85 -10.51 9.46
C LEU A 257 -20.15 -11.75 10.29
N ASN A 258 -19.63 -11.77 11.51
CA ASN A 258 -19.99 -12.76 12.53
C ASN A 258 -19.75 -14.21 12.08
N ASP A 259 -20.81 -15.02 12.00
CA ASP A 259 -20.73 -16.47 11.79
C ASP A 259 -20.34 -16.87 10.36
N GLU A 260 -20.38 -15.92 9.41
CA GLU A 260 -19.96 -16.13 8.02
C GLU A 260 -18.45 -16.04 7.82
N VAL A 261 -17.70 -15.66 8.86
CA VAL A 261 -16.25 -15.43 8.80
C VAL A 261 -15.52 -16.71 9.16
N GLU A 262 -14.65 -17.18 8.26
CA GLU A 262 -13.83 -18.36 8.49
C GLU A 262 -12.66 -18.06 9.43
N PRO A 263 -12.21 -19.03 10.25
CA PRO A 263 -11.02 -18.88 11.09
C PRO A 263 -9.76 -18.60 10.27
N ILE A 264 -8.90 -17.72 10.79
CA ILE A 264 -7.62 -17.36 10.17
C ILE A 264 -6.58 -18.45 10.45
N THR A 265 -5.91 -18.93 9.41
CA THR A 265 -4.76 -19.83 9.53
C THR A 265 -3.49 -19.04 9.80
N LYS A 266 -2.75 -19.41 10.85
CA LYS A 266 -1.46 -18.78 11.19
C LYS A 266 -0.39 -19.16 10.14
N PRO A 267 0.31 -18.20 9.52
CA PRO A 267 1.41 -18.48 8.61
C PRO A 267 2.67 -18.98 9.36
N GLU A 268 3.51 -19.77 8.70
CA GLU A 268 4.76 -20.27 9.26
C GLU A 268 5.89 -19.25 9.09
N ALA A 269 6.37 -18.65 10.19
CA ALA A 269 7.48 -17.70 10.18
C ALA A 269 8.85 -18.41 10.21
N LYS A 270 9.40 -18.72 9.03
CA LYS A 270 10.70 -19.40 8.88
C LYS A 270 11.83 -18.49 8.41
N ALA A 271 11.52 -17.32 7.85
CA ALA A 271 12.51 -16.42 7.29
C ALA A 271 13.11 -15.52 8.38
N SER A 272 14.37 -15.16 8.21
CA SER A 272 15.04 -14.15 9.02
C SER A 272 14.61 -12.73 8.63
N ASP A 273 14.75 -11.78 9.55
CA ASP A 273 14.48 -10.36 9.27
C ASP A 273 15.35 -9.83 8.11
N ASN A 274 16.60 -10.28 8.00
CA ASN A 274 17.50 -9.89 6.90
C ASN A 274 17.00 -10.32 5.52
N GLU A 275 16.31 -11.46 5.41
CA GLU A 275 15.72 -11.90 4.15
C GLU A 275 14.54 -11.01 3.74
N ILE A 276 13.72 -10.58 4.72
CA ILE A 276 12.63 -9.64 4.51
C ILE A 276 13.16 -8.26 4.09
N ILE A 277 14.20 -7.74 4.76
CA ILE A 277 14.82 -6.46 4.41
C ILE A 277 15.31 -6.48 2.95
N LYS A 278 16.04 -7.53 2.54
CA LYS A 278 16.52 -7.67 1.15
C LYS A 278 15.37 -7.64 0.15
N LEU A 279 14.24 -8.24 0.48
CA LEU A 279 13.08 -8.26 -0.40
C LEU A 279 12.36 -6.90 -0.44
N ILE A 280 12.27 -6.22 0.70
CA ILE A 280 11.79 -4.83 0.79
C ILE A 280 12.66 -3.89 -0.05
N GLU A 281 13.99 -4.00 0.06
CA GLU A 281 14.93 -3.21 -0.74
C GLU A 281 14.77 -3.48 -2.24
N ARG A 282 14.57 -4.75 -2.61
CA ARG A 282 14.28 -5.12 -4.00
C ARG A 282 12.98 -4.48 -4.49
N ILE A 283 11.92 -4.49 -3.69
CA ILE A 283 10.64 -3.82 -4.03
C ILE A 283 10.82 -2.31 -4.16
N LYS A 284 11.55 -1.66 -3.25
CA LYS A 284 11.86 -0.23 -3.34
C LYS A 284 12.59 0.10 -4.63
N GLN A 285 13.61 -0.70 -4.98
CA GLN A 285 14.36 -0.52 -6.23
C GLN A 285 13.45 -0.69 -7.45
N LEU A 286 12.62 -1.74 -7.47
CA LEU A 286 11.66 -1.97 -8.55
C LEU A 286 10.69 -0.80 -8.71
N ASN A 287 10.11 -0.31 -7.62
CA ASN A 287 9.19 0.82 -7.66
C ASN A 287 9.88 2.09 -8.18
N ASN A 288 11.12 2.36 -7.78
CA ASN A 288 11.89 3.49 -8.31
C ASN A 288 12.15 3.36 -9.82
N ASP A 289 12.53 2.17 -10.28
CA ASP A 289 12.76 1.91 -11.71
C ASP A 289 11.46 2.05 -12.52
N LEU A 290 10.34 1.54 -12.00
CA LEU A 290 9.02 1.64 -12.60
C LEU A 290 8.45 3.07 -12.57
N GLN A 291 8.80 3.87 -11.57
CA GLN A 291 8.36 5.26 -11.47
C GLN A 291 8.80 6.06 -12.70
N SER A 292 10.01 5.79 -13.21
CA SER A 292 10.51 6.43 -14.44
C SER A 292 9.66 6.13 -15.69
N CYS A 293 8.90 5.03 -15.69
CA CYS A 293 7.98 4.68 -16.78
C CYS A 293 6.71 5.51 -16.80
N PHE A 294 6.31 6.12 -15.68
CA PHE A 294 5.14 7.01 -15.63
C PHE A 294 5.42 8.36 -16.28
N ASP A 295 6.65 8.85 -16.17
CA ASP A 295 7.05 10.16 -16.71
C ASP A 295 7.45 10.11 -18.19
N SER A 296 7.63 8.90 -18.75
CA SER A 296 8.15 8.74 -20.11
C SER A 296 7.10 9.05 -21.18
N MET A 297 7.47 9.79 -22.24
CA MET A 297 6.64 9.97 -23.45
C MET A 297 6.56 8.70 -24.32
N VAL A 298 7.39 7.69 -24.05
CA VAL A 298 7.28 6.36 -24.68
C VAL A 298 6.00 5.69 -24.20
N THR A 299 5.41 4.79 -24.98
CA THR A 299 4.27 3.99 -24.49
C THR A 299 4.67 3.30 -23.18
N LYS A 300 4.01 3.66 -22.07
CA LYS A 300 4.23 3.15 -20.70
C LYS A 300 4.50 1.64 -20.66
N ASP A 301 3.74 0.90 -21.45
CA ASP A 301 3.86 -0.56 -21.65
C ASP A 301 5.24 -1.01 -22.13
N ARG A 302 5.83 -0.31 -23.10
CA ARG A 302 7.17 -0.62 -23.60
C ARG A 302 8.25 -0.33 -22.57
N CYS A 303 8.06 0.72 -21.76
CA CYS A 303 8.98 1.00 -20.66
C CYS A 303 8.95 -0.11 -19.62
N TYR A 304 7.75 -0.59 -19.23
CA TYR A 304 7.62 -1.72 -18.31
C TYR A 304 8.25 -2.99 -18.85
N MET A 305 8.01 -3.33 -20.12
CA MET A 305 8.67 -4.47 -20.76
C MET A 305 10.19 -4.34 -20.70
N LYS A 306 10.73 -3.18 -21.10
CA LYS A 306 12.18 -2.96 -21.10
C LYS A 306 12.75 -3.13 -19.69
N THR A 307 12.09 -2.55 -18.70
CA THR A 307 12.47 -2.66 -17.28
C THR A 307 12.42 -4.11 -16.79
N ALA A 308 11.37 -4.87 -17.15
CA ALA A 308 11.27 -6.31 -16.87
C ALA A 308 12.48 -7.10 -17.39
N LEU A 309 12.86 -6.81 -18.64
CA LEU A 309 13.97 -7.46 -19.33
C LEU A 309 15.35 -7.06 -18.80
N GLU A 310 15.52 -5.81 -18.36
CA GLU A 310 16.77 -5.28 -17.78
C GLU A 310 16.99 -5.77 -16.35
N LEU A 311 15.93 -5.73 -15.53
CA LEU A 311 16.00 -6.14 -14.13
C LEU A 311 15.95 -7.66 -13.93
N ASN A 312 15.70 -8.43 -15.00
CA ASN A 312 15.41 -9.86 -14.94
C ASN A 312 14.26 -10.16 -13.96
N GLU A 313 13.14 -9.45 -14.12
CA GLU A 313 11.94 -9.61 -13.29
C GLU A 313 10.74 -9.90 -14.21
N PRO A 314 10.41 -11.18 -14.46
CA PRO A 314 9.38 -11.58 -15.41
C PRO A 314 7.97 -11.24 -14.93
N THR A 315 7.82 -11.01 -13.63
CA THR A 315 6.60 -10.55 -12.98
C THR A 315 6.17 -9.18 -13.52
N LEU A 316 7.13 -8.33 -13.90
CA LEU A 316 6.88 -7.02 -14.51
C LEU A 316 6.27 -7.12 -15.92
N CYS A 317 6.37 -8.26 -16.60
CA CYS A 317 5.70 -8.47 -17.88
C CYS A 317 4.16 -8.44 -17.77
N GLN A 318 3.59 -8.45 -16.55
CA GLN A 318 2.16 -8.25 -16.31
C GLN A 318 1.73 -6.79 -16.30
N ALA A 319 2.68 -5.86 -16.09
CA ALA A 319 2.38 -4.44 -15.96
C ALA A 319 1.89 -3.76 -17.26
N PRO A 320 2.37 -4.13 -18.48
CA PRO A 320 1.82 -3.60 -19.72
C PRO A 320 0.30 -3.83 -19.86
N LYS A 321 -0.46 -2.78 -20.17
CA LYS A 321 -1.90 -2.89 -20.48
C LYS A 321 -2.13 -3.47 -21.88
N ASN A 322 -1.24 -3.18 -22.82
CA ASN A 322 -1.25 -3.76 -24.15
C ASN A 322 -0.85 -5.24 -24.11
N GLU A 323 -1.79 -6.11 -24.48
CA GLU A 323 -1.60 -7.56 -24.51
C GLU A 323 -0.43 -8.00 -25.42
N THR A 324 -0.21 -7.33 -26.55
CA THR A 324 0.91 -7.63 -27.45
C THR A 324 2.26 -7.36 -26.78
N GLU A 325 2.40 -6.25 -26.06
CA GLU A 325 3.62 -5.92 -25.32
C GLU A 325 3.83 -6.88 -24.13
N GLN A 326 2.76 -7.31 -23.45
CA GLN A 326 2.83 -8.36 -22.41
C GLN A 326 3.32 -9.70 -22.99
N VAL A 327 2.69 -10.18 -24.06
CA VAL A 327 3.07 -11.43 -24.75
C VAL A 327 4.51 -11.35 -25.23
N TYR A 328 4.91 -10.23 -25.83
CA TYR A 328 6.27 -10.02 -26.32
C TYR A 328 7.30 -9.93 -25.19
N CYS A 329 6.94 -9.33 -24.05
CA CYS A 329 7.79 -9.32 -22.86
C CYS A 329 8.12 -10.73 -22.38
N TYR A 330 7.09 -11.58 -22.18
CA TYR A 330 7.29 -12.96 -21.76
C TYR A 330 8.07 -13.80 -22.78
N TYR A 331 7.78 -13.57 -24.06
CA TYR A 331 8.50 -14.19 -25.17
C TYR A 331 10.00 -13.89 -25.11
N GLN A 332 10.37 -12.60 -25.05
CA GLN A 332 11.77 -12.17 -24.93
C GLN A 332 12.42 -12.70 -23.65
N TYR A 333 11.67 -12.75 -22.55
CA TYR A 333 12.16 -13.28 -21.29
C TYR A 333 12.50 -14.77 -21.37
N ALA A 334 11.64 -15.57 -22.01
CA ALA A 334 11.90 -16.98 -22.27
C ALA A 334 13.16 -17.16 -23.12
N LEU A 335 13.26 -16.45 -24.25
CA LEU A 335 14.36 -16.61 -25.21
C LEU A 335 15.72 -16.15 -24.69
N ARG A 336 15.77 -15.26 -23.68
CA ARG A 336 17.01 -14.89 -22.96
C ARG A 336 17.54 -16.00 -22.04
N GLY A 337 17.09 -17.25 -22.22
CA GLY A 337 17.60 -18.43 -21.51
C GLY A 337 17.20 -18.48 -20.04
N LYS A 338 16.08 -17.85 -19.68
CA LYS A 338 15.65 -17.76 -18.27
C LYS A 338 14.86 -18.97 -17.82
N SER A 339 13.76 -19.27 -18.53
CA SER A 339 12.95 -20.46 -18.27
C SER A 339 11.94 -20.68 -19.39
N PRO A 340 11.75 -21.93 -19.86
CA PRO A 340 10.75 -22.24 -20.87
C PRO A 340 9.31 -22.13 -20.34
N LYS A 341 9.12 -22.06 -19.01
CA LYS A 341 7.79 -21.86 -18.39
C LYS A 341 7.12 -20.56 -18.85
N TYR A 342 7.91 -19.56 -19.26
CA TYR A 342 7.36 -18.28 -19.70
C TYR A 342 6.68 -18.33 -21.08
N CYS A 343 6.95 -19.37 -21.88
CA CYS A 343 6.23 -19.60 -23.13
C CYS A 343 4.74 -19.93 -22.91
N GLU A 344 4.35 -20.38 -21.72
CA GLU A 344 2.93 -20.57 -21.37
C GLU A 344 2.13 -19.25 -21.37
N TYR A 345 2.80 -18.11 -21.18
CA TYR A 345 2.16 -16.79 -21.14
C TYR A 345 2.13 -16.06 -22.49
N THR A 346 2.68 -16.66 -23.56
CA THR A 346 2.75 -16.01 -24.88
C THR A 346 1.54 -16.31 -25.79
N LYS A 347 0.49 -16.93 -25.24
CA LYS A 347 -0.81 -17.17 -25.90
C LYS A 347 -0.65 -17.84 -27.27
N ASP A 348 -1.02 -17.15 -28.35
CA ASP A 348 -0.95 -17.62 -29.72
C ASP A 348 0.49 -17.89 -30.20
N LYS A 349 1.50 -17.29 -29.54
CA LYS A 349 2.92 -17.51 -29.81
C LYS A 349 3.55 -18.60 -28.93
N LYS A 350 2.77 -19.39 -28.20
CA LYS A 350 3.28 -20.44 -27.30
C LYS A 350 4.19 -21.44 -28.01
N ASP A 351 3.71 -22.02 -29.10
CA ASP A 351 4.44 -23.05 -29.85
C ASP A 351 5.72 -22.49 -30.51
N GLN A 352 5.64 -21.27 -31.06
CA GLN A 352 6.80 -20.56 -31.60
C GLN A 352 7.84 -20.28 -30.51
N CYS A 353 7.39 -19.83 -29.33
CA CYS A 353 8.28 -19.58 -28.19
C CYS A 353 9.03 -20.84 -27.76
N TYR A 354 8.33 -21.98 -27.63
CA TYR A 354 8.97 -23.26 -27.29
C TYR A 354 9.97 -23.70 -28.37
N ALA A 355 9.58 -23.63 -29.65
CA ALA A 355 10.46 -24.00 -30.76
C ALA A 355 11.76 -23.17 -30.75
N GLU A 356 11.65 -21.84 -30.64
CA GLU A 356 12.81 -20.94 -30.59
C GLU A 356 13.63 -21.13 -29.30
N TYR A 357 12.98 -21.37 -28.15
CA TYR A 357 13.69 -21.67 -26.90
C TYR A 357 14.53 -22.95 -27.03
N VAL A 358 13.97 -24.02 -27.59
CA VAL A 358 14.69 -25.28 -27.85
C VAL A 358 15.85 -25.04 -28.80
N TYR A 359 15.62 -24.28 -29.87
CA TYR A 359 16.65 -23.95 -30.83
C TYR A 359 17.84 -23.23 -30.17
N LEU A 360 17.58 -22.26 -29.28
CA LEU A 360 18.62 -21.48 -28.61
C LEU A 360 19.32 -22.25 -27.47
N ASN A 361 18.56 -22.96 -26.62
CA ASN A 361 19.07 -23.57 -25.39
C ASN A 361 19.35 -25.08 -25.51
N LYS A 362 19.01 -25.69 -26.65
CA LYS A 362 19.24 -27.11 -26.97
C LYS A 362 18.55 -28.10 -26.01
N GLU A 363 17.42 -27.71 -25.43
CA GLU A 363 16.59 -28.50 -24.53
C GLU A 363 15.48 -29.28 -25.27
N TYR A 364 15.87 -30.23 -26.12
CA TYR A 364 14.94 -30.89 -27.06
C TYR A 364 13.75 -31.64 -26.46
N TRP A 365 13.80 -32.01 -25.18
CA TRP A 365 12.66 -32.63 -24.49
C TRP A 365 11.44 -31.70 -24.45
N LEU A 366 11.62 -30.38 -24.60
CA LEU A 366 10.55 -29.40 -24.69
C LEU A 366 9.81 -29.43 -26.04
N CYS A 367 10.32 -30.09 -27.08
CA CYS A 367 9.57 -30.24 -28.34
C CYS A 367 8.21 -30.94 -28.12
N GLU A 368 8.10 -31.77 -27.07
CA GLU A 368 6.82 -32.39 -26.68
C GLU A 368 5.76 -31.40 -26.20
N LYS A 369 6.16 -30.18 -25.81
CA LYS A 369 5.24 -29.11 -25.40
C LYS A 369 4.62 -28.36 -26.59
N ILE A 370 5.16 -28.54 -27.79
CA ILE A 370 4.70 -27.87 -29.01
C ILE A 370 3.47 -28.61 -29.54
N THR A 371 2.35 -27.91 -29.71
CA THR A 371 1.09 -28.52 -30.18
C THR A 371 0.95 -28.51 -31.70
N ASN A 372 1.49 -27.48 -32.37
CA ASN A 372 1.58 -27.36 -33.81
C ASN A 372 2.50 -28.45 -34.36
N GLN A 373 1.92 -29.36 -35.16
CA GLN A 373 2.63 -30.54 -35.66
C GLN A 373 3.82 -30.17 -36.55
N THR A 374 3.70 -29.12 -37.36
CA THR A 374 4.80 -28.66 -38.22
C THR A 374 5.99 -28.18 -37.39
N LEU A 375 5.76 -27.26 -36.44
CA LEU A 375 6.80 -26.76 -35.54
C LEU A 375 7.38 -27.87 -34.65
N LYS A 376 6.55 -28.82 -34.21
CA LYS A 376 7.00 -29.96 -33.40
C LYS A 376 7.95 -30.85 -34.19
N GLN A 377 7.61 -31.20 -35.43
CA GLN A 377 8.49 -32.02 -36.28
C GLN A 377 9.79 -31.30 -36.61
N GLU A 378 9.72 -30.00 -36.93
CA GLU A 378 10.92 -29.17 -37.11
C GLU A 378 11.82 -29.19 -35.86
N CYS A 379 11.23 -29.04 -34.68
CA CYS A 379 11.92 -29.11 -33.40
C CYS A 379 12.59 -30.48 -33.16
N LEU A 380 11.89 -31.58 -33.41
CA LEU A 380 12.41 -32.94 -33.23
C LEU A 380 13.56 -33.27 -34.19
N ASN A 381 13.48 -32.78 -35.44
CA ASN A 381 14.54 -32.97 -36.44
C ASN A 381 15.87 -32.29 -36.04
N LEU A 382 15.80 -31.19 -35.28
CA LEU A 382 17.01 -30.55 -34.72
C LEU A 382 17.74 -31.48 -33.73
N ASN A 383 17.03 -32.32 -32.97
CA ASN A 383 17.64 -33.26 -32.04
C ASN A 383 18.41 -34.37 -32.78
N GLN A 384 17.79 -34.95 -33.82
CA GLN A 384 18.39 -36.00 -34.63
C GLN A 384 19.71 -35.54 -35.29
N THR A 385 19.72 -34.30 -35.77
CA THR A 385 20.93 -33.70 -36.38
C THR A 385 22.09 -33.58 -35.37
N LYS A 386 21.78 -33.33 -34.10
CA LYS A 386 22.79 -33.26 -33.03
C LYS A 386 23.39 -34.62 -32.72
N GLU A 387 22.55 -35.65 -32.59
CA GLU A 387 23.01 -37.03 -32.31
C GLU A 387 23.90 -37.58 -33.43
N LEU A 388 23.55 -37.28 -34.69
CA LEU A 388 24.35 -37.64 -35.85
C LEU A 388 25.74 -36.97 -35.81
N ASN A 389 25.79 -35.67 -35.52
CA ASN A 389 27.06 -34.93 -35.43
C ASN A 389 27.96 -35.40 -34.27
N GLN A 390 27.37 -35.81 -33.14
CA GLN A 390 28.13 -36.40 -32.02
C GLN A 390 28.74 -37.75 -32.40
N THR A 391 27.99 -38.61 -33.11
CA THR A 391 28.45 -39.92 -33.57
C THR A 391 29.60 -39.78 -34.59
N ILE A 392 29.50 -38.82 -35.50
CA ILE A 392 30.55 -38.53 -36.50
C ILE A 392 31.84 -38.08 -35.79
N ASN A 393 31.75 -37.15 -34.83
CA ASN A 393 32.91 -36.64 -34.11
C ASN A 393 33.60 -37.72 -33.25
N GLN A 394 32.84 -38.64 -32.67
CA GLN A 394 33.42 -39.79 -31.95
C GLN A 394 34.14 -40.76 -32.90
N SER A 395 33.59 -40.99 -34.09
CA SER A 395 34.19 -41.89 -35.09
C SER A 395 35.53 -41.34 -35.62
N ILE A 396 35.65 -40.02 -35.79
CA ILE A 396 36.88 -39.38 -36.28
C ILE A 396 38.02 -39.47 -35.26
N ASN A 397 37.73 -39.36 -33.96
CA ASN A 397 38.74 -39.42 -32.90
C ASN A 397 39.32 -40.82 -32.64
N ILE A 398 38.71 -41.89 -33.16
CA ILE A 398 39.22 -43.26 -33.02
C ILE A 398 40.26 -43.57 -34.12
N THR A 399 40.22 -42.80 -35.21
CA THR A 399 41.11 -42.98 -36.38
C THR A 399 42.39 -42.14 -36.35
N ASN A 400 42.54 -41.25 -35.37
CA ASN A 400 43.76 -40.49 -35.09
C ASN A 400 44.40 -41.00 -33.81
#